data_AF-A0A8T4KL14-F1
#
_entry.id   AF-A0A8T4KL14-F1
#
_cell.length_a   1.000
_cell.length_b   1.000
_cell.length_c   1.000
_cell.angle_alpha   90.00
_cell.angle_beta   90.00
_cell.angle_gamma   90.00
#
_symmetry.space_group_name_H-M   'P 1'
#
loop_
_entity.id
_entity.type
_entity.pdbx_description
1 polymer ?
#
loop_
_entity_poly.entity_id
_entity_poly.type
_entity_poly.pdbx_seq_one_letter_code
_entity_poly.pdbx_strand_id
1 'polypeptide(L)'
;MAKTVAIRDLDEETFRKFRAVAIEERMKVGDAMTIAMKKWIEEEKMKNKPNIKNLLKIKPIRMGKKKVRWSEEIDEFLYGLGK
;
A
#
# COMPACT_ATOMS: atom_id res chain seq x y z
N MET A 1 20.13 -11.54 12.65
CA MET A 1 21.36 -10.89 12.12
C MET A 1 20.99 -9.51 11.62
N ALA A 2 21.76 -8.46 11.96
CA ALA A 2 21.55 -7.14 11.38
C ALA A 2 21.99 -7.16 9.92
N LYS A 3 21.07 -6.87 8.99
CA LYS A 3 21.34 -6.81 7.54
C LYS A 3 21.52 -5.34 7.14
N THR A 4 22.72 -4.98 6.72
CA THR A 4 23.01 -3.62 6.22
C THR A 4 22.56 -3.51 4.76
N VAL A 5 21.81 -2.45 4.46
CA VAL A 5 21.36 -2.13 3.11
C VAL A 5 21.81 -0.70 2.81
N ALA A 6 22.40 -0.48 1.63
CA ALA A 6 22.80 0.84 1.16
C ALA A 6 21.84 1.28 0.05
N ILE A 7 21.39 2.53 0.11
CA ILE A 7 20.60 3.18 -0.94
C ILE A 7 21.59 4.00 -1.77
N ARG A 8 21.57 3.81 -3.08
CA ARG A 8 22.41 4.55 -4.04
C ARG A 8 21.61 5.67 -4.68
N ASP A 9 22.32 6.66 -5.20
CA ASP A 9 21.76 7.78 -5.98
C ASP A 9 20.71 8.61 -5.23
N LEU A 10 20.84 8.68 -3.89
CA LEU A 10 20.04 9.58 -3.09
C LEU A 10 20.60 11.00 -3.22
N ASP A 11 19.77 11.91 -3.72
CA ASP A 11 20.07 13.33 -3.79
C ASP A 11 20.50 13.89 -2.42
N GLU A 12 21.58 14.68 -2.43
CA GLU A 12 22.21 15.16 -1.20
C GLU A 12 21.30 16.15 -0.45
N GLU A 13 20.57 17.00 -1.17
CA GLU A 13 19.64 17.96 -0.57
C GLU A 13 18.50 17.22 0.14
N THR A 14 17.97 16.19 -0.51
CA THR A 14 16.93 15.32 0.04
C THR A 14 17.42 14.60 1.30
N PHE A 15 18.64 14.05 1.28
CA PHE A 15 19.23 13.41 2.45
C PHE A 15 19.42 14.39 3.62
N ARG A 16 19.88 15.62 3.35
CA ARG A 16 20.07 16.65 4.38
C ARG A 16 18.76 17.03 5.05
N LYS A 17 17.69 17.27 4.27
CA LYS A 17 16.35 17.55 4.80
C LYS A 17 15.84 16.40 5.66
N PHE A 18 15.96 15.17 5.15
CA PHE A 18 15.55 13.98 5.90
C PHE A 18 16.31 13.83 7.22
N ARG A 19 17.63 14.04 7.20
CA ARG A 19 18.47 13.97 8.40
C ARG A 19 18.10 15.05 9.42
N ALA A 20 17.76 16.26 8.99
CA ALA A 20 17.32 17.32 9.88
C ALA A 20 16.07 16.90 10.66
N VAL A 21 15.06 16.37 9.95
CA VAL A 21 13.83 15.86 10.58
C VAL A 21 14.12 14.72 11.56
N ALA A 22 14.98 13.77 11.17
CA ALA A 22 15.35 12.67 12.06
C ALA A 22 16.03 13.16 13.35
N ILE A 23 16.83 14.22 13.28
CA ILE A 23 17.47 14.84 14.45
C ILE A 23 16.43 15.55 15.33
N GLU A 24 15.49 16.29 14.73
CA GLU A 24 14.39 16.95 15.45
C GLU A 24 13.55 15.94 16.24
N GLU A 25 13.27 14.78 15.65
CA GLU A 25 12.54 13.67 16.28
C GLU A 25 13.41 12.83 17.24
N ARG A 26 14.70 13.19 17.43
CA ARG A 26 15.68 12.45 18.26
C ARG A 26 15.85 10.99 17.86
N MET A 27 15.73 10.71 16.57
CA MET A 27 15.84 9.37 16.00
C MET A 27 17.18 9.16 15.28
N LYS A 28 17.66 7.91 15.24
CA LYS A 28 18.75 7.55 14.32
C LYS A 28 18.21 7.57 12.90
N VAL A 29 19.02 8.07 11.96
CA VAL A 29 18.63 8.19 10.54
C VAL A 29 18.14 6.86 9.95
N GLY A 30 18.77 5.74 10.30
CA GLY A 30 18.35 4.40 9.84
C GLY A 30 16.99 3.95 10.41
N ASP A 31 16.71 4.28 11.67
CA ASP A 31 15.43 3.97 12.31
C ASP A 31 14.32 4.82 11.70
N ALA A 32 14.56 6.12 11.54
CA ALA A 32 13.66 7.04 10.86
C ALA A 32 13.37 6.59 9.42
N MET A 33 14.39 6.15 8.67
CA MET A 33 14.24 5.64 7.31
C MET A 33 13.36 4.38 7.29
N THR A 34 13.59 3.46 8.23
CA THR A 34 12.79 2.24 8.35
C THR A 34 11.31 2.56 8.58
N ILE A 35 11.01 3.53 9.46
CA ILE A 35 9.64 3.96 9.74
C ILE A 35 9.01 4.63 8.52
N ALA A 36 9.74 5.54 7.87
CA ALA A 36 9.28 6.23 6.67
C ALA A 36 8.94 5.25 5.54
N MET A 37 9.81 4.26 5.29
CA MET A 37 9.58 3.23 4.28
C MET A 37 8.36 2.36 4.62
N LYS A 38 8.18 1.96 5.88
CA LYS A 38 7.00 1.19 6.31
C LYS A 38 5.71 1.97 6.05
N LYS A 39 5.67 3.23 6.47
CA LYS A 39 4.53 4.11 6.27
C LYS A 39 4.20 4.30 4.79
N TRP A 40 5.22 4.55 3.97
CA TRP A 40 5.04 4.68 2.52
C TRP A 40 4.47 3.42 1.87
N ILE A 41 4.98 2.24 2.22
CA ILE A 41 4.45 0.96 1.71
C ILE A 41 3.00 0.73 2.17
N GLU A 42 2.67 1.06 3.42
CA GLU A 42 1.31 0.95 3.93
C GLU A 42 0.34 1.87 3.19
N GLU A 43 0.74 3.13 2.94
CA GLU A 43 -0.04 4.09 2.18
C GLU A 43 -0.24 3.65 0.72
N GLU A 44 0.80 3.16 0.05
CA GLU A 44 0.71 2.61 -1.31
C GLU A 44 -0.20 1.37 -1.37
N LYS A 45 -0.12 0.48 -0.37
CA LYS A 45 -1.04 -0.65 -0.26
C LYS A 45 -2.48 -0.21 -0.02
N MET A 46 -2.72 0.88 0.70
CA MET A 46 -4.07 1.40 0.88
C MET A 46 -4.62 2.06 -0.38
N LYS A 47 -3.78 2.70 -1.20
CA LYS A 47 -4.18 3.24 -2.51
C LYS A 47 -4.55 2.13 -3.50
N ASN A 48 -3.86 0.99 -3.46
CA ASN A 48 -4.11 -0.16 -4.34
C ASN A 48 -5.13 -1.17 -3.78
N LYS A 49 -5.68 -0.96 -2.58
CA LYS A 49 -6.81 -1.78 -2.12
C LYS A 49 -8.06 -1.35 -2.89
N PRO A 50 -8.80 -2.29 -3.51
CA PRO A 50 -10.07 -1.95 -4.15
C PRO A 50 -10.96 -1.28 -3.12
N ASN A 51 -11.38 -0.05 -3.42
CA ASN A 51 -12.24 0.76 -2.57
C ASN A 51 -13.49 -0.05 -2.19
N ILE A 52 -13.55 -0.56 -0.96
CA ILE A 52 -14.73 -1.28 -0.40
C ILE A 52 -15.98 -0.39 -0.47
N LYS A 53 -15.81 0.94 -0.49
CA LYS A 53 -16.88 1.91 -0.73
C LYS A 53 -17.50 1.83 -2.13
N ASN A 54 -16.79 1.34 -3.15
CA ASN A 54 -17.35 1.07 -4.48
C ASN A 54 -18.04 -0.30 -4.56
N LEU A 55 -17.67 -1.26 -3.70
CA LEU A 55 -18.38 -2.54 -3.57
C LEU A 55 -19.81 -2.34 -3.02
N LEU A 56 -19.96 -1.42 -2.06
CA LEU A 56 -21.26 -1.03 -1.49
C LEU A 56 -22.16 -0.21 -2.45
N LYS A 57 -21.64 0.22 -3.61
CA LYS A 57 -22.43 0.87 -4.68
C LYS A 57 -23.00 -0.13 -5.70
N ILE A 58 -22.63 -1.41 -5.63
CA ILE A 58 -23.29 -2.47 -6.39
C ILE A 58 -24.65 -2.69 -5.73
N LYS A 59 -25.68 -2.14 -6.39
CA LYS A 59 -27.10 -2.04 -5.99
C LYS A 59 -27.68 -3.29 -5.30
N PRO A 60 -28.77 -3.12 -4.51
CA PRO A 60 -29.48 -4.23 -3.86
C PRO A 60 -29.88 -5.29 -4.89
N ILE A 61 -29.29 -6.45 -4.66
CA ILE A 61 -29.47 -7.76 -5.27
C ILE A 61 -30.94 -7.97 -5.70
N ARG A 62 -31.22 -7.88 -7.01
CA ARG A 62 -32.42 -8.53 -7.56
C ARG A 62 -32.18 -10.03 -7.46
N MET A 63 -32.77 -10.67 -6.44
CA MET A 63 -32.81 -12.12 -6.28
C MET A 63 -33.57 -12.75 -7.47
N GLY A 64 -32.84 -13.05 -8.53
CA GLY A 64 -33.27 -13.90 -9.64
C GLY A 64 -32.73 -15.31 -9.45
N LYS A 65 -33.61 -16.32 -9.54
CA LYS A 65 -33.39 -17.75 -9.29
C LYS A 65 -32.34 -18.44 -10.19
N LYS A 66 -31.06 -18.08 -10.12
CA LYS A 66 -29.99 -18.88 -10.73
C LYS A 66 -28.80 -19.03 -9.80
N LYS A 67 -28.30 -20.27 -9.72
CA LYS A 67 -27.09 -20.66 -8.98
C LYS A 67 -25.88 -20.09 -9.72
N VAL A 68 -25.47 -18.88 -9.37
CA VAL A 68 -24.28 -18.24 -9.92
C VAL A 68 -23.07 -18.69 -9.09
N ARG A 69 -21.97 -19.10 -9.74
CA ARG A 69 -20.72 -19.49 -9.07
C ARG A 69 -20.00 -18.23 -8.60
N TRP A 70 -20.45 -17.70 -7.48
CA TRP A 70 -20.00 -16.42 -6.88
C TRP A 70 -18.49 -16.27 -6.75
N SER A 71 -17.74 -17.36 -6.53
CA SER A 71 -16.29 -17.28 -6.36
C SER A 71 -15.59 -16.79 -7.63
N GLU A 72 -16.00 -17.28 -8.81
CA GLU A 72 -15.29 -16.99 -10.06
C GLU A 72 -15.51 -15.54 -10.51
N GLU A 73 -16.74 -15.01 -10.37
CA GLU A 73 -17.04 -13.61 -10.73
C GLU A 73 -16.46 -12.61 -9.72
N ILE A 74 -16.42 -12.96 -8.44
CA ILE A 74 -15.80 -12.10 -7.41
C ILE A 74 -14.27 -12.12 -7.58
N ASP A 75 -13.66 -13.27 -7.86
CA ASP A 75 -12.23 -13.35 -8.10
C ASP A 75 -11.83 -12.61 -9.39
N GLU A 76 -12.64 -12.68 -10.45
CA GLU A 76 -12.39 -11.94 -11.70
C GLU A 76 -12.47 -10.41 -11.47
N PHE A 77 -13.45 -9.95 -10.68
CA PHE A 77 -13.60 -8.53 -10.36
C PHE A 77 -12.54 -8.02 -9.35
N LEU A 78 -12.15 -8.85 -8.37
CA LEU A 78 -11.16 -8.49 -7.36
C LEU A 78 -9.72 -8.54 -7.88
N TYR A 79 -9.40 -9.51 -8.74
CA TYR A 79 -8.03 -9.76 -9.21
C TYR A 79 -7.78 -9.31 -10.65
N GLY A 80 -8.81 -8.94 -11.42
CA GLY A 80 -8.63 -8.42 -12.78
C GLY A 80 -7.88 -9.36 -13.72
N LEU A 81 -7.95 -10.68 -13.49
CA LEU A 81 -7.33 -11.69 -14.35
C LEU A 81 -8.28 -12.06 -15.49
N GLY A 82 -8.48 -11.09 -16.38
CA GLY A 82 -9.25 -11.23 -17.60
C GLY A 82 -8.56 -10.51 -18.75
N LYS A 83 -7.50 -11.16 -19.26
CA LYS A 83 -6.60 -10.82 -20.39
C LYS A 83 -5.45 -9.87 -20.14
#